data_AF-A0A235HP50-F1
#
_entry.id   AF-A0A235HP50-F1
#
_cell.length_a   1.000
_cell.length_b   1.000
_cell.length_c   1.000
_cell.angle_alpha   90.00
_cell.angle_beta   90.00
_cell.angle_gamma   90.00
#
_symmetry.space_group_name_H-M   'P 1'
#
loop_
_entity.id
_entity.type
_entity.pdbx_description
1 polymer ?
#
loop_
_entity_poly.entity_id
_entity_poly.type
_entity_poly.pdbx_seq_one_letter_code
_entity_poly.pdbx_strand_id
1 'polypeptide(L)'
;MNANNNPHEPEEQRERQVRERQVRQAQDTQTRRERQKTQAVLNRNLDEIRTHVQKGIAAQTRGKIKSDRLQRLEYDSPSYANAGPLATMGHCTFALGAIAVVLLNYFLINAPVNYLASTPFEDEKAWQVRVSTVVVPILLLVFELCISLGRRHAMQTQDANVRAWETAGTVMILVAPLLIVGTMFAREDWWAAYNLTTSLAMIILAGVTDALIVYGGEQIYNAQAFVWFHYCRWRIQRDINYFDSQYRKAGRNVERFYIRFAQVLNDYNDRHPNHPLNAGPFSRDTALFINKWFRDQVIILPPETREDETPAAPVRPHPNPPNPNLPNAEVDVEAQTQAERDYYRQLLDNQVRNNEREVQPD
;
A
#
# COMPACT_ATOMS: atom_id res chain seq x y z
N MET A 1 -63.43 12.51 81.76
CA MET A 1 -62.43 11.85 80.89
C MET A 1 -63.19 11.21 79.73
N ASN A 2 -63.34 11.93 78.61
CA ASN A 2 -63.98 11.41 77.41
C ASN A 2 -62.89 10.86 76.49
N ALA A 3 -62.74 9.54 76.46
CA ALA A 3 -61.94 8.85 75.45
C ALA A 3 -62.72 8.87 74.14
N ASN A 4 -62.34 9.80 73.25
CA ASN A 4 -62.89 9.94 71.92
C ASN A 4 -62.39 8.75 71.06
N ASN A 5 -63.11 7.64 71.09
CA ASN A 5 -62.85 6.48 70.23
C ASN A 5 -63.33 6.80 68.81
N ASN A 6 -62.41 7.21 67.95
CA ASN A 6 -62.68 7.47 66.53
C ASN A 6 -62.57 6.14 65.75
N PRO A 7 -63.68 5.51 65.31
CA PRO A 7 -63.66 4.17 64.72
C PRO A 7 -63.12 4.09 63.28
N HIS A 8 -62.70 5.23 62.69
CA HIS A 8 -62.26 5.33 61.28
C HIS A 8 -60.73 5.24 61.06
N GLU A 9 -59.92 5.19 62.12
CA GLU A 9 -58.45 5.13 62.00
C GLU A 9 -57.87 3.90 61.24
N PRO A 10 -58.39 2.66 61.38
CA PRO A 10 -57.79 1.50 60.74
C PRO A 10 -58.08 1.41 59.23
N GLU A 11 -59.15 2.04 58.73
CA GLU A 11 -59.43 2.11 57.28
C GLU A 11 -58.53 3.14 56.58
N GLU A 12 -58.36 4.33 57.16
CA GLU A 12 -57.44 5.34 56.62
C GLU A 12 -56.00 4.83 56.54
N GLN A 13 -55.54 4.10 57.55
CA GLN A 13 -54.19 3.52 57.54
C GLN A 13 -54.01 2.47 56.45
N ARG A 14 -55.02 1.64 56.18
CA ARG A 14 -55.00 0.67 55.08
C ARG A 14 -54.97 1.35 53.72
N GLU A 15 -55.78 2.37 53.52
CA GLU A 15 -55.77 3.14 52.27
C GLU A 15 -54.42 3.83 52.03
N ARG A 16 -53.82 4.41 53.07
CA ARG A 16 -52.47 5.02 52.98
C ARG A 16 -51.42 3.99 52.58
N GLN A 17 -51.42 2.81 53.21
CA GLN A 17 -50.49 1.72 52.85
C GLN A 17 -50.69 1.22 51.41
N VAL A 18 -51.93 1.10 50.95
CA VAL A 18 -52.21 0.70 49.56
C VAL A 18 -51.71 1.75 48.57
N ARG A 19 -51.96 3.03 48.84
CA ARG A 19 -51.44 4.14 48.00
C ARG A 19 -49.92 4.17 47.99
N GLU A 20 -49.26 3.99 49.14
CA GLU A 20 -47.80 3.91 49.21
C GLU A 20 -47.24 2.74 48.41
N ARG A 21 -47.86 1.56 48.47
CA ARG A 21 -47.46 0.39 47.66
C ARG A 21 -47.65 0.65 46.17
N GLN A 22 -48.75 1.26 45.76
CA GLN A 22 -49.01 1.61 44.36
C GLN A 22 -48.00 2.64 43.84
N VAL A 23 -47.66 3.66 44.65
CA VAL A 23 -46.64 4.66 44.29
C VAL A 23 -45.26 4.00 44.15
N ARG A 24 -44.87 3.12 45.08
CA ARG A 24 -43.61 2.37 44.99
C ARG A 24 -43.57 1.48 43.75
N GLN A 25 -44.64 0.74 43.46
CA GLN A 25 -44.73 -0.10 42.26
C GLN A 25 -44.66 0.71 40.97
N ALA A 26 -45.29 1.89 40.93
CA ALA A 26 -45.23 2.78 39.79
C ALA A 26 -43.79 3.32 39.59
N GLN A 27 -43.12 3.73 40.67
CA GLN A 27 -41.73 4.17 40.66
C GLN A 27 -40.79 3.07 40.19
N ASP A 28 -40.91 1.85 40.73
CA ASP A 28 -40.10 0.69 40.32
C ASP A 28 -40.29 0.37 38.83
N THR A 29 -41.53 0.46 38.34
CA THR A 29 -41.85 0.21 36.93
C THR A 29 -41.25 1.30 36.04
N GLN A 30 -41.28 2.55 36.46
CA GLN A 30 -40.66 3.66 35.74
C GLN A 30 -39.13 3.48 35.69
N THR A 31 -38.48 3.19 36.83
CA THR A 31 -37.03 2.96 36.89
C THR A 31 -36.61 1.79 36.01
N ARG A 32 -37.38 0.70 35.96
CA ARG A 32 -37.12 -0.43 35.04
C ARG A 32 -37.18 -0.01 33.57
N ARG A 33 -38.16 0.80 33.18
CA ARG A 33 -38.29 1.30 31.81
C ARG A 33 -37.16 2.24 31.44
N GLU A 34 -36.78 3.14 32.34
CA GLU A 34 -35.62 4.03 32.16
C GLU A 34 -34.33 3.22 32.02
N ARG A 35 -34.12 2.23 32.91
CA ARG A 35 -32.98 1.31 32.84
C ARG A 35 -32.87 0.63 31.49
N GLN A 36 -33.97 0.06 30.98
CA GLN A 36 -33.98 -0.61 29.68
C GLN A 36 -33.65 0.34 28.53
N LYS A 37 -34.21 1.56 28.53
CA LYS A 37 -33.90 2.58 27.53
C LYS A 37 -32.44 3.01 27.56
N THR A 38 -31.90 3.28 28.75
CA THR A 38 -30.50 3.65 28.95
C THR A 38 -29.58 2.50 28.52
N GLN A 39 -29.90 1.26 28.89
CA GLN A 39 -29.14 0.08 28.49
C GLN A 39 -29.09 -0.07 26.96
N ALA A 40 -30.22 0.16 26.26
CA ALA A 40 -30.25 0.11 24.81
C ALA A 40 -29.35 1.18 24.17
N VAL A 41 -29.31 2.39 24.73
CA VAL A 41 -28.41 3.47 24.28
C VAL A 41 -26.94 3.13 24.55
N LEU A 42 -26.63 2.58 25.73
CA LEU A 42 -25.29 2.16 26.09
C LEU A 42 -24.79 1.03 25.18
N ASN A 43 -25.63 0.01 24.93
CA ASN A 43 -25.31 -1.09 24.01
C ASN A 43 -25.04 -0.57 22.60
N ARG A 44 -25.87 0.34 22.08
CA ARG A 44 -25.64 0.97 20.78
C ARG A 44 -24.30 1.70 20.72
N ASN A 45 -23.95 2.49 21.75
CA ASN A 45 -22.66 3.17 21.79
C ASN A 45 -21.50 2.16 21.86
N LEU A 46 -21.65 1.06 22.60
CA LEU A 46 -20.66 -0.02 22.66
C LEU A 46 -20.44 -0.69 21.30
N ASP A 47 -21.50 -0.95 20.54
CA ASP A 47 -21.40 -1.55 19.21
C ASP A 47 -20.72 -0.61 18.20
N GLU A 48 -20.99 0.70 18.28
CA GLU A 48 -20.29 1.71 17.49
C GLU A 48 -18.81 1.80 17.87
N ILE A 49 -18.49 1.77 19.17
CA ILE A 49 -17.11 1.70 19.67
C ILE A 49 -16.41 0.47 19.09
N ARG A 50 -16.99 -0.72 19.22
CA ARG A 50 -16.43 -1.98 18.71
C ARG A 50 -16.17 -1.92 17.21
N THR A 51 -17.14 -1.41 16.45
CA THR A 51 -17.03 -1.25 14.99
C THR A 51 -15.86 -0.33 14.62
N HIS A 52 -15.69 0.79 15.32
CA HIS A 52 -14.59 1.71 15.06
C HIS A 52 -13.24 1.18 15.55
N VAL A 53 -13.19 0.47 16.68
CA VAL A 53 -11.99 -0.23 17.15
C VAL A 53 -11.52 -1.24 16.11
N GLN A 54 -12.41 -2.11 15.60
CA GLN A 54 -12.06 -3.09 14.57
C GLN A 54 -11.49 -2.41 13.31
N LYS A 55 -12.11 -1.32 12.86
CA LYS A 55 -11.59 -0.50 11.74
C LYS A 55 -10.21 0.08 12.05
N GLY A 56 -10.01 0.56 13.28
CA GLY A 56 -8.73 1.09 13.75
C GLY A 56 -7.63 0.03 13.77
N ILE A 57 -7.90 -1.13 14.36
CA ILE A 57 -6.97 -2.27 14.41
C ILE A 57 -6.62 -2.73 12.99
N ALA A 58 -7.63 -2.93 12.14
CA ALA A 58 -7.39 -3.33 10.75
C ALA A 58 -6.54 -2.30 9.98
N ALA A 59 -6.79 -1.00 10.17
CA ALA A 59 -5.98 0.06 9.57
C ALA A 59 -4.55 0.06 10.11
N GLN A 60 -4.36 -0.13 11.42
CA GLN A 60 -3.03 -0.21 12.04
C GLN A 60 -2.23 -1.40 11.51
N THR A 61 -2.85 -2.59 11.43
CA THR A 61 -2.22 -3.81 10.91
C THR A 61 -1.81 -3.64 9.45
N ARG A 62 -2.70 -3.10 8.61
CA ARG A 62 -2.38 -2.81 7.20
C ARG A 62 -1.28 -1.76 7.05
N GLY A 63 -1.31 -0.72 7.89
CA GLY A 63 -0.27 0.29 7.95
C GLY A 63 1.10 -0.30 8.30
N LYS A 64 1.14 -1.20 9.29
CA LYS A 64 2.36 -1.92 9.68
C LYS A 64 2.92 -2.78 8.55
N ILE A 65 2.07 -3.59 7.90
CA ILE A 65 2.49 -4.42 6.75
C ILE A 65 3.11 -3.54 5.64
N LYS A 66 2.52 -2.38 5.36
CA LYS A 66 3.05 -1.43 4.36
C LYS A 66 4.37 -0.79 4.81
N SER A 67 4.50 -0.46 6.10
CA SER A 67 5.74 0.02 6.69
C SER A 67 6.86 -1.02 6.58
N ASP A 68 6.58 -2.28 6.89
CA ASP A 68 7.55 -3.37 6.79
C ASP A 68 7.97 -3.58 5.32
N ARG A 69 7.03 -3.47 4.37
CA ARG A 69 7.33 -3.52 2.93
C ARG A 69 8.19 -2.34 2.47
N LEU A 70 7.96 -1.14 3.02
CA LEU A 70 8.79 0.03 2.72
C LEU A 70 10.23 -0.18 3.25
N GLN A 71 10.38 -0.69 4.47
CA GLN A 71 11.69 -1.00 5.04
C GLN A 71 12.44 -2.05 4.23
N ARG A 72 11.76 -3.10 3.75
CA ARG A 72 12.37 -4.09 2.84
C ARG A 72 12.83 -3.45 1.54
N LEU A 73 11.99 -2.63 0.91
CA LEU A 73 12.36 -1.92 -0.32
C LEU A 73 13.60 -1.04 -0.11
N GLU A 74 13.68 -0.30 1.00
CA GLU A 74 14.84 0.55 1.33
C GLU A 74 16.09 -0.28 1.68
N TYR A 75 15.92 -1.46 2.30
CA TYR A 75 17.00 -2.40 2.60
C TYR A 75 17.58 -3.06 1.34
N ASP A 76 16.72 -3.45 0.40
CA ASP A 76 17.12 -4.11 -0.86
C ASP A 76 17.80 -3.13 -1.85
N SER A 77 17.64 -1.83 -1.64
CA SER A 77 18.15 -0.79 -2.55
C SER A 77 18.75 0.42 -1.80
N PRO A 78 19.81 0.20 -0.99
CA PRO A 78 20.35 1.24 -0.11
C PRO A 78 20.99 2.40 -0.88
N SER A 79 21.49 2.13 -2.09
CA SER A 79 22.07 3.14 -3.00
C SER A 79 21.05 4.18 -3.46
N TYR A 80 19.79 3.77 -3.66
CA TYR A 80 18.70 4.68 -4.05
C TYR A 80 18.03 5.31 -2.83
N ALA A 81 17.85 4.54 -1.74
CA ALA A 81 17.23 5.03 -0.51
C ALA A 81 18.01 6.21 0.11
N ASN A 82 19.35 6.14 0.06
CA ASN A 82 20.26 7.10 0.66
C ASN A 82 20.93 8.03 -0.38
N ALA A 83 20.38 8.11 -1.60
CA ALA A 83 20.96 8.94 -2.65
C ALA A 83 20.98 10.42 -2.22
N GLY A 84 22.18 11.02 -2.18
CA GLY A 84 22.32 12.45 -1.91
C GLY A 84 21.72 13.33 -3.02
N PRO A 85 21.64 14.66 -2.81
CA PRO A 85 21.08 15.59 -3.80
C PRO A 85 21.77 15.50 -5.17
N LEU A 86 23.10 15.39 -5.19
CA LEU A 86 23.88 15.28 -6.43
C LEU A 86 23.59 13.99 -7.20
N ALA A 87 23.54 12.85 -6.50
CA ALA A 87 23.20 11.56 -7.13
C ALA A 87 21.77 11.57 -7.68
N THR A 88 20.83 12.15 -6.91
CA THR A 88 19.43 12.35 -7.34
C THR A 88 19.35 13.19 -8.61
N MET A 89 20.04 14.34 -8.65
CA MET A 89 20.10 15.19 -9.84
C MET A 89 20.71 14.44 -11.02
N GLY A 90 21.77 13.66 -10.80
CA GLY A 90 22.39 12.82 -11.83
C GLY A 90 21.39 11.84 -12.44
N HIS A 91 20.74 11.00 -11.63
CA HIS A 91 19.75 10.04 -12.11
C HIS A 91 18.57 10.71 -12.83
N CYS A 92 18.03 11.81 -12.29
CA CYS A 92 16.96 12.56 -12.95
C CYS A 92 17.40 13.13 -14.31
N THR A 93 18.62 13.67 -14.39
CA THR A 93 19.17 14.22 -15.63
C THR A 93 19.37 13.13 -16.68
N PHE A 94 19.88 11.95 -16.28
CA PHE A 94 20.00 10.81 -17.19
C PHE A 94 18.64 10.27 -17.63
N ALA A 95 17.64 10.20 -16.75
CA ALA A 95 16.30 9.76 -17.12
C ALA A 95 15.65 10.71 -18.16
N LEU A 96 15.72 12.03 -17.92
CA LEU A 96 15.20 13.02 -18.85
C LEU A 96 16.01 13.06 -20.15
N GLY A 97 17.34 12.94 -20.04
CA GLY A 97 18.24 12.83 -21.18
C GLY A 97 17.91 11.64 -22.06
N ALA A 98 17.65 10.46 -21.48
CA ALA A 98 17.25 9.27 -22.21
C ALA A 98 15.95 9.50 -23.00
N ILE A 99 14.93 10.12 -22.38
CA ILE A 99 13.68 10.47 -23.07
C ILE A 99 13.95 11.44 -24.23
N ALA A 100 14.77 12.48 -24.00
CA ALA A 100 15.10 13.46 -25.02
C ALA A 100 15.85 12.82 -26.20
N VAL A 101 16.82 11.95 -25.92
CA VAL A 101 17.61 11.24 -26.94
C VAL A 101 16.73 10.29 -27.74
N VAL A 102 15.82 9.55 -27.10
CA VAL A 102 14.85 8.69 -27.79
C VAL A 102 13.95 9.50 -28.74
N LEU A 103 13.44 10.65 -28.28
CA LEU A 103 12.62 11.53 -29.10
C LEU A 103 13.42 12.10 -30.28
N LEU A 104 14.66 12.55 -30.05
CA LEU A 104 15.55 13.06 -31.10
C LEU A 104 15.86 11.98 -32.14
N ASN A 105 16.23 10.76 -31.71
CA ASN A 105 16.46 9.63 -32.61
C ASN A 105 15.23 9.29 -33.44
N TYR A 106 14.05 9.27 -32.82
CA TYR A 106 12.80 9.08 -33.54
C TYR A 106 12.62 10.11 -34.66
N PHE A 107 12.83 11.39 -34.38
CA PHE A 107 12.70 12.46 -35.39
C PHE A 107 13.78 12.40 -36.48
N LEU A 108 15.03 12.11 -36.11
CA LEU A 108 16.16 12.04 -37.04
C LEU A 108 16.02 10.88 -38.03
N ILE A 109 15.55 9.73 -37.57
CA ILE A 109 15.39 8.51 -38.37
C ILE A 109 14.12 8.58 -39.24
N ASN A 110 13.09 9.32 -38.82
CA ASN A 110 11.81 9.38 -39.52
C ASN A 110 11.95 9.86 -40.98
N ALA A 111 12.78 10.88 -41.25
CA ALA A 111 12.97 11.38 -42.62
C ALA A 111 13.64 10.36 -43.56
N PRO A 112 14.77 9.72 -43.18
CA PRO A 112 15.34 8.61 -43.93
C PRO A 112 14.38 7.43 -44.15
N VAL A 113 13.66 7.02 -43.11
CA VAL A 113 12.72 5.91 -43.19
C VAL A 113 11.54 6.22 -44.09
N ASN A 114 11.00 7.44 -44.03
CA ASN A 114 9.91 7.85 -44.90
C ASN A 114 10.33 7.79 -46.37
N TYR A 115 11.54 8.26 -46.69
CA TYR A 115 12.09 8.19 -48.03
C TYR A 115 12.26 6.74 -48.52
N LEU A 116 12.85 5.86 -47.69
CA LEU A 116 13.02 4.45 -48.04
C LEU A 116 11.69 3.72 -48.18
N ALA A 117 10.71 4.04 -47.32
CA ALA A 117 9.41 3.43 -47.34
C ALA A 117 8.57 3.90 -48.53
N SER A 118 8.69 5.16 -48.98
CA SER A 118 7.96 5.65 -50.16
C SER A 118 8.54 5.17 -51.49
N THR A 119 9.83 4.79 -51.54
CA THR A 119 10.47 4.32 -52.79
C THR A 119 9.74 3.13 -53.45
N PRO A 120 9.31 2.07 -52.73
CA PRO A 120 8.56 0.96 -53.34
C PRO A 120 7.06 1.21 -53.54
N PHE A 121 6.47 2.30 -53.02
CA PHE A 121 5.04 2.56 -53.09
C PHE A 121 4.74 3.89 -53.81
N GLU A 122 4.04 3.83 -54.94
CA GLU A 122 3.71 5.04 -55.73
C GLU A 122 2.81 6.04 -54.98
N ASP A 123 2.04 5.57 -53.99
CA ASP A 123 1.19 6.43 -53.15
C ASP A 123 1.89 6.72 -51.81
N GLU A 124 2.40 7.94 -51.63
CA GLU A 124 2.96 8.42 -50.35
C GLU A 124 1.96 8.32 -49.18
N LYS A 125 0.65 8.24 -49.47
CA LYS A 125 -0.40 8.08 -48.45
C LYS A 125 -0.71 6.63 -48.14
N ALA A 126 -0.04 5.67 -48.79
CA ALA A 126 -0.19 4.26 -48.47
C ALA A 126 0.03 4.03 -46.98
N TRP A 127 -0.90 3.30 -46.36
CA TRP A 127 -0.86 3.01 -44.93
C TRP A 127 0.46 2.33 -44.51
N GLN A 128 1.08 1.56 -45.42
CA GLN A 128 2.37 0.89 -45.23
C GLN A 128 3.50 1.88 -44.95
N VAL A 129 3.57 3.00 -45.69
CA VAL A 129 4.58 4.05 -45.47
C VAL A 129 4.44 4.64 -44.07
N ARG A 130 3.20 4.93 -43.64
CA ARG A 130 2.92 5.46 -42.30
C ARG A 130 3.24 4.47 -41.18
N VAL A 131 3.02 3.17 -41.41
CA VAL A 131 3.38 2.15 -40.43
C VAL A 131 4.89 2.01 -40.34
N SER A 132 5.60 1.99 -41.46
CA SER A 132 7.07 1.87 -41.48
C SER A 132 7.75 3.07 -40.81
N THR A 133 7.26 4.30 -41.01
CA THR A 133 7.81 5.50 -40.37
C THR A 133 7.69 5.52 -38.85
N VAL A 134 6.76 4.74 -38.28
CA VAL A 134 6.61 4.58 -36.83
C VAL A 134 7.37 3.33 -36.34
N VAL A 135 7.20 2.20 -37.02
CA VAL A 135 7.72 0.90 -36.57
C VAL A 135 9.24 0.81 -36.70
N VAL A 136 9.83 1.29 -37.79
CA VAL A 136 11.29 1.14 -38.01
C VAL A 136 12.10 1.92 -36.97
N PRO A 137 11.82 3.21 -36.66
CA PRO A 137 12.54 3.90 -35.60
C PRO A 137 12.40 3.21 -34.23
N ILE A 138 11.20 2.70 -33.90
CA ILE A 138 10.97 1.97 -32.65
C ILE A 138 11.82 0.68 -32.61
N LEU A 139 11.87 -0.09 -33.71
CA LEU A 139 12.69 -1.29 -33.78
C LEU A 139 14.19 -0.98 -33.64
N LEU A 140 14.68 0.07 -34.29
CA LEU A 140 16.08 0.49 -34.17
C LEU A 140 16.41 0.88 -32.71
N LEU A 141 15.54 1.64 -32.05
CA LEU A 141 15.68 1.98 -30.63
C LEU A 141 15.68 0.73 -29.73
N VAL A 142 14.80 -0.25 -30.01
CA VAL A 142 14.78 -1.52 -29.28
C VAL A 142 16.08 -2.29 -29.49
N PHE A 143 16.61 -2.34 -30.73
CA PHE A 143 17.89 -2.97 -31.01
C PHE A 143 19.06 -2.29 -30.28
N GLU A 144 19.12 -0.95 -30.30
CA GLU A 144 20.11 -0.17 -29.54
C GLU A 144 20.04 -0.49 -28.03
N LEU A 145 18.84 -0.52 -27.47
CA LEU A 145 18.62 -0.85 -26.06
C LEU A 145 19.04 -2.29 -25.74
N CYS A 146 18.70 -3.25 -26.61
CA CYS A 146 19.10 -4.65 -26.46
C CYS A 146 20.63 -4.81 -26.50
N ILE A 147 21.31 -4.14 -27.43
CA ILE A 147 22.78 -4.14 -27.50
C ILE A 147 23.39 -3.52 -26.23
N SER A 148 22.82 -2.41 -25.78
CA SER A 148 23.24 -1.70 -24.58
C SER A 148 23.11 -2.57 -23.32
N LEU A 149 21.98 -3.28 -23.18
CA LEU A 149 21.75 -4.23 -22.09
C LEU A 149 22.63 -5.48 -22.19
N GLY A 150 22.79 -6.06 -23.39
CA GLY A 150 23.65 -7.21 -23.64
C GLY A 150 25.11 -6.91 -23.31
N ARG A 151 25.59 -5.73 -23.69
CA ARG A 151 26.92 -5.23 -23.33
C ARG A 151 27.08 -5.11 -21.82
N ARG A 152 26.13 -4.47 -21.12
CA ARG A 152 26.17 -4.34 -19.65
C ARG A 152 26.24 -5.72 -18.99
N HIS A 153 25.39 -6.65 -19.41
CA HIS A 153 25.37 -7.98 -18.84
C HIS A 153 26.70 -8.71 -19.05
N ALA A 154 27.27 -8.64 -20.26
CA ALA A 154 28.57 -9.22 -20.57
C ALA A 154 29.70 -8.59 -19.72
N MET A 155 29.67 -7.27 -19.49
CA MET A 155 30.64 -6.58 -18.63
C MET A 155 30.55 -7.02 -17.17
N GLN A 156 29.33 -7.22 -16.65
CA GLN A 156 29.12 -7.67 -15.27
C GLN A 156 29.52 -9.13 -15.05
N THR A 157 29.32 -9.99 -16.04
CA THR A 157 29.64 -11.42 -15.98
C THR A 157 31.08 -11.75 -16.41
N GLN A 158 31.86 -10.74 -16.83
CA GLN A 158 33.20 -10.91 -17.40
C GLN A 158 33.21 -11.91 -18.58
N ASP A 159 32.13 -11.91 -19.38
CA ASP A 159 31.97 -12.83 -20.50
C ASP A 159 32.95 -12.49 -21.65
N ALA A 160 33.45 -13.51 -22.36
CA ALA A 160 34.33 -13.33 -23.53
C ALA A 160 33.62 -12.56 -24.66
N ASN A 161 32.29 -12.52 -24.64
CA ASN A 161 31.46 -11.86 -25.64
C ASN A 161 31.38 -10.32 -25.52
N VAL A 162 32.01 -9.68 -24.52
CA VAL A 162 31.99 -8.21 -24.36
C VAL A 162 32.42 -7.50 -25.65
N ARG A 163 33.50 -7.98 -26.30
CA ARG A 163 34.00 -7.41 -27.56
C ARG A 163 32.99 -7.49 -28.71
N ALA A 164 32.21 -8.57 -28.77
CA ALA A 164 31.17 -8.74 -29.79
C ALA A 164 30.06 -7.71 -29.59
N TRP A 165 29.62 -7.48 -28.36
CA TRP A 165 28.63 -6.46 -28.03
C TRP A 165 29.13 -5.03 -28.26
N GLU A 166 30.39 -4.74 -27.94
CA GLU A 166 31.02 -3.45 -28.24
C GLU A 166 31.11 -3.19 -29.74
N THR A 167 31.46 -4.22 -30.51
CA THR A 167 31.51 -4.14 -31.98
C THR A 167 30.12 -3.92 -32.55
N ALA A 168 29.12 -4.69 -32.09
CA ALA A 168 27.72 -4.53 -32.50
C ALA A 168 27.19 -3.12 -32.18
N GLY A 169 27.51 -2.58 -31.00
CA GLY A 169 27.15 -1.22 -30.61
C GLY A 169 27.81 -0.17 -31.50
N THR A 170 29.09 -0.33 -31.81
CA THR A 170 29.82 0.58 -32.71
C THR A 170 29.22 0.56 -34.11
N VAL A 171 28.87 -0.61 -34.63
CA VAL A 171 28.19 -0.74 -35.94
C VAL A 171 26.82 -0.07 -35.90
N MET A 172 26.04 -0.26 -34.83
CA MET A 172 24.71 0.32 -34.68
C MET A 172 24.73 1.86 -34.72
N ILE A 173 25.70 2.48 -34.04
CA ILE A 173 25.88 3.95 -34.03
C ILE A 173 26.12 4.53 -35.42
N LEU A 174 26.64 3.73 -36.37
CA LEU A 174 26.88 4.17 -37.74
C LEU A 174 25.64 4.04 -38.63
N VAL A 175 24.62 3.27 -38.22
CA VAL A 175 23.44 2.99 -39.07
C VAL A 175 22.65 4.26 -39.37
N ALA A 176 22.25 5.04 -38.37
CA ALA A 176 21.46 6.26 -38.61
C ALA A 176 22.24 7.34 -39.39
N PRO A 177 23.52 7.64 -39.08
CA PRO A 177 24.36 8.49 -39.92
C PRO A 177 24.43 8.04 -41.39
N LEU A 178 24.63 6.74 -41.63
CA LEU A 178 24.72 6.20 -42.99
C LEU A 178 23.38 6.27 -43.73
N LEU A 179 22.25 6.05 -43.05
CA LEU A 179 20.92 6.23 -43.62
C LEU A 179 20.69 7.69 -44.05
N ILE A 180 21.07 8.66 -43.20
CA ILE A 180 20.98 10.08 -43.53
C ILE A 180 21.82 10.37 -44.77
N VAL A 181 23.09 9.96 -44.81
CA VAL A 181 23.99 10.15 -45.96
C VAL A 181 23.41 9.52 -47.23
N GLY A 182 22.89 8.29 -47.15
CA GLY A 182 22.27 7.61 -48.29
C GLY A 182 21.07 8.39 -48.83
N THR A 183 20.22 8.91 -47.95
CA THR A 183 19.07 9.73 -48.37
C THR A 183 19.46 11.11 -48.89
N MET A 184 20.61 11.67 -48.49
CA MET A 184 21.13 12.90 -49.07
C MET A 184 21.58 12.68 -50.52
N PHE A 185 22.38 11.64 -50.78
CA PHE A 185 22.88 11.37 -52.13
C PHE A 185 21.76 11.10 -53.13
N ALA A 186 20.61 10.63 -52.64
CA ALA A 186 19.45 10.37 -53.46
C ALA A 186 18.60 11.62 -53.77
N ARG A 187 18.90 12.79 -53.19
CA ARG A 187 18.22 14.07 -53.48
C ARG A 187 19.01 14.91 -54.47
N GLU A 188 18.36 15.43 -55.50
CA GLU A 188 19.02 16.15 -56.62
C GLU A 188 19.74 17.45 -56.19
N ASP A 189 19.31 18.11 -55.09
CA ASP A 189 19.84 19.42 -54.63
C ASP A 189 20.75 19.36 -53.39
N TRP A 190 21.42 18.23 -53.14
CA TRP A 190 22.16 18.04 -51.88
C TRP A 190 23.39 18.95 -51.73
N TRP A 191 23.98 19.40 -52.84
CA TRP A 191 25.17 20.26 -52.86
C TRP A 191 24.92 21.71 -52.42
N ALA A 192 23.67 22.13 -52.27
CA ALA A 192 23.37 23.46 -51.76
C ALA A 192 23.95 23.62 -50.35
N ALA A 193 24.72 24.69 -50.10
CA ALA A 193 25.48 24.89 -48.85
C ALA A 193 24.62 24.75 -47.58
N TYR A 194 23.36 25.20 -47.64
CA TYR A 194 22.39 25.03 -46.55
C TYR A 194 22.02 23.56 -46.30
N ASN A 195 21.78 22.77 -47.36
CA ASN A 195 21.45 21.34 -47.27
C ASN A 195 22.65 20.54 -46.76
N LEU A 196 23.85 20.89 -47.19
CA LEU A 196 25.08 20.26 -46.72
C LEU A 196 25.29 20.50 -45.21
N THR A 197 25.14 21.75 -44.76
CA THR A 197 25.37 22.12 -43.36
C THR A 197 24.33 21.49 -42.42
N THR A 198 23.06 21.56 -42.79
CA THR A 198 21.96 20.95 -42.01
C THR A 198 22.12 19.44 -41.91
N SER A 199 22.52 18.79 -42.99
CA SER A 199 22.69 17.34 -42.97
C SER A 199 23.94 16.90 -42.20
N LEU A 200 25.04 17.66 -42.28
CA LEU A 200 26.21 17.42 -41.43
C LEU A 200 25.84 17.53 -39.94
N ALA A 201 25.04 18.53 -39.58
CA ALA A 201 24.52 18.67 -38.22
C ALA A 201 23.63 17.48 -37.81
N MET A 202 22.77 16.98 -38.70
CA MET A 202 21.94 15.80 -38.44
C MET A 202 22.77 14.52 -38.29
N ILE A 203 23.82 14.33 -39.10
CA ILE A 203 24.75 13.20 -39.02
C ILE A 203 25.49 13.19 -37.68
N ILE A 204 26.03 14.34 -37.27
CA ILE A 204 26.72 14.48 -35.99
C ILE A 204 25.73 14.24 -34.84
N LEU A 205 24.54 14.83 -34.91
CA LEU A 205 23.53 14.68 -33.88
C LEU A 205 23.11 13.22 -33.73
N ALA A 206 22.80 12.52 -34.83
CA ALA A 206 22.45 11.10 -34.84
C ALA A 206 23.55 10.21 -34.25
N GLY A 207 24.81 10.43 -34.67
CA GLY A 207 25.93 9.67 -34.12
C GLY A 207 26.12 9.89 -32.61
N VAL A 208 25.93 11.11 -32.13
CA VAL A 208 26.02 11.43 -30.70
C VAL A 208 24.86 10.83 -29.91
N THR A 209 23.63 10.91 -30.41
CA THR A 209 22.44 10.37 -29.73
C THR A 209 22.47 8.85 -29.66
N ASP A 210 22.85 8.16 -30.74
CA ASP A 210 23.02 6.71 -30.74
C ASP A 210 24.14 6.28 -29.79
N ALA A 211 25.27 7.00 -29.80
CA ALA A 211 26.38 6.74 -28.88
C ALA A 211 25.95 6.93 -27.42
N LEU A 212 25.14 7.94 -27.11
CA LEU A 212 24.62 8.15 -25.75
C LEU A 212 23.73 6.98 -25.28
N ILE A 213 22.91 6.38 -26.16
CA ILE A 213 22.10 5.20 -25.80
C ILE A 213 22.98 3.96 -25.61
N VAL A 214 23.88 3.70 -26.55
CA VAL A 214 24.72 2.49 -26.58
C VAL A 214 25.78 2.50 -25.47
N TYR A 215 26.46 3.64 -25.24
CA TYR A 215 27.47 3.77 -24.19
C TYR A 215 26.90 4.19 -22.84
N GLY A 216 25.77 4.91 -22.82
CA GLY A 216 25.12 5.37 -21.59
C GLY A 216 24.13 4.37 -20.96
N GLY A 217 24.03 3.15 -21.49
CA GLY A 217 23.08 2.14 -21.04
C GLY A 217 23.06 1.87 -19.55
N GLU A 218 24.25 1.83 -18.92
CA GLU A 218 24.36 1.62 -17.49
C GLU A 218 23.71 2.77 -16.70
N GLN A 219 24.00 4.02 -17.10
CA GLN A 219 23.46 5.21 -16.47
C GLN A 219 21.95 5.31 -16.69
N ILE A 220 21.46 4.96 -17.88
CA ILE A 220 20.03 4.93 -18.21
C ILE A 220 19.30 3.89 -17.35
N TYR A 221 19.83 2.67 -17.27
CA TYR A 221 19.25 1.62 -16.42
C TYR A 221 19.23 2.03 -14.94
N ASN A 222 20.35 2.58 -14.44
CA ASN A 222 20.44 3.01 -13.04
C ASN A 222 19.47 4.17 -12.76
N ALA A 223 19.31 5.10 -13.70
CA ALA A 223 18.33 6.18 -13.63
C ALA A 223 16.89 5.65 -13.64
N GLN A 224 16.58 4.66 -14.50
CA GLN A 224 15.27 4.02 -14.54
C GLN A 224 14.96 3.29 -13.22
N ALA A 225 15.91 2.50 -12.72
CA ALA A 225 15.78 1.80 -11.44
C ALA A 225 15.57 2.79 -10.28
N PHE A 226 16.28 3.91 -10.28
CA PHE A 226 16.09 5.00 -9.32
C PHE A 226 14.68 5.60 -9.38
N VAL A 227 14.19 5.95 -10.58
CA VAL A 227 12.83 6.50 -10.77
C VAL A 227 11.77 5.48 -10.32
N TRP A 228 11.93 4.21 -10.68
CA TRP A 228 11.02 3.15 -10.30
C TRP A 228 10.99 2.92 -8.78
N PHE A 229 12.16 2.90 -8.14
CA PHE A 229 12.29 2.81 -6.69
C PHE A 229 11.54 3.94 -6.00
N HIS A 230 11.76 5.19 -6.41
CA HIS A 230 11.09 6.35 -5.82
C HIS A 230 9.58 6.36 -6.07
N TYR A 231 9.14 5.92 -7.25
CA TYR A 231 7.72 5.75 -7.55
C TYR A 231 7.07 4.72 -6.60
N CYS A 232 7.70 3.56 -6.43
CA CYS A 232 7.23 2.51 -5.52
C CYS A 232 7.22 3.01 -4.07
N ARG A 233 8.31 3.67 -3.63
CA ARG A 233 8.43 4.28 -2.31
C ARG A 233 7.32 5.28 -2.04
N TRP A 234 7.09 6.21 -2.97
CA TRP A 234 6.03 7.22 -2.86
C TRP A 234 4.64 6.59 -2.77
N ARG A 235 4.36 5.57 -3.60
CA ARG A 235 3.09 4.85 -3.55
C ARG A 235 2.87 4.15 -2.21
N ILE A 236 3.87 3.43 -1.70
CA ILE A 236 3.78 2.75 -0.39
C ILE A 236 3.62 3.77 0.74
N GLN A 237 4.38 4.88 0.71
CA GLN A 237 4.26 5.94 1.69
C GLN A 237 2.85 6.57 1.68
N ARG A 238 2.27 6.76 0.49
CA ARG A 238 0.88 7.24 0.35
C ARG A 238 -0.11 6.26 0.97
N ASP A 239 0.07 4.95 0.79
CA ASP A 239 -0.75 3.92 1.42
C ASP A 239 -0.61 3.95 2.96
N ILE A 240 0.62 4.09 3.49
CA ILE A 240 0.88 4.24 4.93
C ILE A 240 0.12 5.45 5.48
N ASN A 241 0.26 6.61 4.83
CA ASN A 241 -0.42 7.84 5.24
C ASN A 241 -1.95 7.70 5.20
N TYR A 242 -2.48 6.95 4.22
CA TYR A 242 -3.90 6.64 4.13
C TYR A 242 -4.37 5.78 5.32
N PHE A 243 -3.66 4.69 5.64
CA PHE A 243 -4.01 3.83 6.77
C PHE A 243 -3.85 4.53 8.12
N ASP A 244 -2.83 5.37 8.28
CA ASP A 244 -2.65 6.21 9.47
C ASP A 244 -3.80 7.23 9.62
N SER A 245 -4.25 7.83 8.51
CA SER A 245 -5.45 8.69 8.51
C SER A 245 -6.72 7.91 8.93
N GLN A 246 -6.92 6.69 8.42
CA GLN A 246 -8.05 5.85 8.81
C GLN A 246 -7.99 5.42 10.29
N TYR A 247 -6.79 5.08 10.79
CA TYR A 247 -6.57 4.79 12.21
C TYR A 247 -6.95 6.00 13.08
N ARG A 248 -6.48 7.21 12.73
CA ARG A 248 -6.82 8.44 13.44
C ARG A 248 -8.31 8.76 13.39
N LYS A 249 -8.96 8.55 12.23
CA LYS A 249 -10.41 8.75 12.07
C LYS A 249 -11.20 7.78 12.96
N ALA A 250 -10.79 6.51 13.00
CA ALA A 250 -11.37 5.51 13.88
C ALA A 250 -11.21 5.91 15.35
N GLY A 251 -10.01 6.31 15.77
CA GLY A 251 -9.73 6.79 17.12
C GLY A 251 -10.62 7.95 17.56
N ARG A 252 -10.75 9.00 16.73
CA ARG A 252 -11.64 10.14 17.03
C ARG A 252 -13.11 9.74 17.17
N ASN A 253 -13.57 8.76 16.40
CA ASN A 253 -14.94 8.25 16.53
C ASN A 253 -15.10 7.43 17.82
N VAL A 254 -14.16 6.55 18.13
CA VAL A 254 -14.14 5.81 19.40
C VAL A 254 -14.18 6.77 20.58
N GLU A 255 -13.36 7.81 20.57
CA GLU A 255 -13.35 8.85 21.60
C GLU A 255 -14.71 9.51 21.77
N ARG A 256 -15.34 9.94 20.67
CA ARG A 256 -16.67 10.56 20.70
C ARG A 256 -17.73 9.63 21.30
N PHE A 257 -17.77 8.38 20.85
CA PHE A 257 -18.75 7.40 21.35
C PHE A 257 -18.47 6.98 22.79
N TYR A 258 -17.19 6.90 23.18
CA TYR A 258 -16.77 6.59 24.54
C TYR A 258 -17.14 7.70 25.53
N ILE A 259 -16.88 8.96 25.19
CA ILE A 259 -17.28 10.11 26.03
C ILE A 259 -18.81 10.11 26.22
N ARG A 260 -19.57 9.90 25.14
CA ARG A 260 -21.03 9.83 25.21
C ARG A 260 -21.50 8.64 26.06
N PHE A 261 -20.86 7.48 25.92
CA PHE A 261 -21.14 6.30 26.72
C PHE A 261 -20.90 6.57 28.22
N ALA A 262 -19.75 7.15 28.56
CA ALA A 262 -19.39 7.48 29.94
C ALA A 262 -20.35 8.51 30.56
N GLN A 263 -20.71 9.55 29.81
CA GLN A 263 -21.71 10.54 30.24
C GLN A 263 -23.06 9.90 30.54
N VAL A 264 -23.60 9.10 29.61
CA VAL A 264 -24.91 8.44 29.78
C VAL A 264 -24.89 7.46 30.96
N LEU A 265 -23.78 6.76 31.17
CA LEU A 265 -23.62 5.84 32.28
C LEU A 265 -23.60 6.58 33.63
N ASN A 266 -22.79 7.63 33.73
CA ASN A 266 -22.66 8.44 34.95
C ASN A 266 -23.97 9.16 35.26
N ASP A 267 -24.59 9.82 34.29
CA ASP A 267 -25.88 10.52 34.45
C ASP A 267 -26.98 9.58 34.98
N TYR A 268 -27.00 8.33 34.53
CA TYR A 268 -27.96 7.34 35.02
C TYR A 268 -27.62 6.87 36.44
N ASN A 269 -26.35 6.55 36.71
CA ASN A 269 -25.91 6.06 38.01
C ASN A 269 -26.08 7.12 39.12
N ASP A 270 -25.86 8.40 38.80
CA ASP A 270 -26.06 9.52 39.71
C ASP A 270 -27.55 9.72 40.04
N ARG A 271 -28.45 9.52 39.07
CA ARG A 271 -29.91 9.61 39.28
C ARG A 271 -30.48 8.41 40.01
N HIS A 272 -29.88 7.23 39.83
CA HIS A 272 -30.38 5.95 40.35
C HIS A 272 -29.30 5.21 41.16
N PRO A 273 -28.82 5.77 42.29
CA PRO A 273 -27.69 5.20 43.05
C PRO A 273 -27.98 3.81 43.63
N ASN A 274 -29.26 3.48 43.87
CA ASN A 274 -29.67 2.18 44.39
C ASN A 274 -29.71 1.07 43.30
N HIS A 275 -29.61 1.46 42.02
CA HIS A 275 -29.69 0.54 40.89
C HIS A 275 -28.66 0.91 39.80
N PRO A 276 -27.36 0.93 40.14
CA PRO A 276 -26.34 1.34 39.18
C PRO A 276 -26.27 0.36 38.02
N LEU A 277 -25.99 0.90 36.84
CA LEU A 277 -25.56 0.15 35.67
C LEU A 277 -24.05 -0.05 35.73
N ASN A 278 -23.61 -1.25 35.39
CA ASN A 278 -22.20 -1.53 35.19
C ASN A 278 -21.77 -1.04 33.80
N ALA A 279 -20.55 -0.52 33.70
CA ALA A 279 -19.91 -0.40 32.39
C ALA A 279 -19.87 -1.81 31.78
N GLY A 280 -20.56 -2.00 30.65
CA GLY A 280 -20.64 -3.30 29.99
C GLY A 280 -19.24 -3.85 29.67
N PRO A 281 -19.11 -5.17 29.45
CA PRO A 281 -17.80 -5.75 29.20
C PRO A 281 -17.21 -5.18 27.89
N PHE A 282 -16.12 -4.44 28.04
CA PHE A 282 -15.26 -4.09 26.92
C PHE A 282 -14.45 -5.33 26.56
N SER A 283 -14.39 -5.67 25.27
CA SER A 283 -13.45 -6.68 24.83
C SER A 283 -12.02 -6.20 25.11
N ARG A 284 -11.09 -7.13 25.32
CA ARG A 284 -9.69 -6.81 25.60
C ARG A 284 -9.10 -5.87 24.54
N ASP A 285 -9.36 -6.15 23.27
CA ASP A 285 -8.91 -5.32 22.14
C ASP A 285 -9.50 -3.91 22.18
N THR A 286 -10.78 -3.78 22.53
CA THR A 286 -11.45 -2.49 22.70
C THR A 286 -10.81 -1.68 23.81
N ALA A 287 -10.59 -2.30 24.97
CA ALA A 287 -9.96 -1.65 26.10
C ALA A 287 -8.51 -1.25 25.81
N LEU A 288 -7.72 -2.11 25.17
CA LEU A 288 -6.35 -1.80 24.75
C LEU A 288 -6.33 -0.65 23.74
N PHE A 289 -7.22 -0.66 22.75
CA PHE A 289 -7.32 0.41 21.75
C PHE A 289 -7.70 1.75 22.39
N ILE A 290 -8.71 1.76 23.27
CA ILE A 290 -9.15 2.96 24.00
C ILE A 290 -8.02 3.48 24.88
N ASN A 291 -7.42 2.64 25.71
CA ASN A 291 -6.33 3.05 26.61
C ASN A 291 -5.14 3.61 25.81
N LYS A 292 -4.79 2.99 24.69
CA LYS A 292 -3.75 3.50 23.79
C LYS A 292 -4.13 4.83 23.15
N TRP A 293 -5.39 5.02 22.76
CA TRP A 293 -5.85 6.26 22.13
C TRP A 293 -5.85 7.43 23.12
N PHE A 294 -6.40 7.23 24.31
CA PHE A 294 -6.43 8.23 25.38
C PHE A 294 -5.09 8.45 26.08
N ARG A 295 -4.10 7.57 25.83
CA ARG A 295 -2.78 7.54 26.48
C ARG A 295 -2.83 7.32 27.99
N ASP A 296 -3.97 6.89 28.51
CA ASP A 296 -4.26 6.64 29.92
C ASP A 296 -4.95 5.28 30.10
N GLN A 297 -4.85 4.68 31.28
CA GLN A 297 -5.61 3.47 31.63
C GLN A 297 -7.05 3.82 32.01
N VAL A 298 -7.84 4.23 31.02
CA VAL A 298 -9.25 4.62 31.23
C VAL A 298 -10.13 3.40 31.52
N ILE A 299 -9.80 2.25 30.93
CA ILE A 299 -10.46 0.97 31.19
C ILE A 299 -9.47 0.05 31.90
N ILE A 300 -9.80 -0.35 33.12
CA ILE A 300 -9.02 -1.32 33.89
C ILE A 300 -9.23 -2.70 33.27
N LEU A 301 -8.18 -3.24 32.68
CA LEU A 301 -8.15 -4.61 32.18
C LEU A 301 -7.91 -5.57 33.37
N PRO A 302 -8.63 -6.69 33.49
CA PRO A 302 -8.27 -7.71 34.46
C PRO A 302 -6.83 -8.19 34.18
N PRO A 303 -6.04 -8.49 35.24
CA PRO A 303 -4.68 -8.95 35.07
C PRO A 303 -4.67 -10.18 34.15
N GLU A 304 -3.81 -10.14 33.14
CA GLU A 304 -3.62 -11.26 32.22
C GLU A 304 -3.25 -12.48 33.06
N THR A 305 -4.17 -13.43 33.16
CA THR A 305 -3.89 -14.69 33.84
C THR A 305 -2.84 -15.37 32.99
N ARG A 306 -1.57 -15.27 33.40
CA ARG A 306 -0.48 -16.01 32.76
C ARG A 306 -0.86 -17.49 32.83
N GLU A 307 -1.16 -18.10 31.69
CA GLU A 307 -1.36 -19.55 31.57
C GLU A 307 -0.06 -20.36 31.77
N ASP A 308 0.95 -19.80 32.45
CA ASP A 308 2.29 -20.37 32.62
C ASP A 308 2.47 -21.26 33.86
N GLU A 309 1.39 -21.64 34.55
CA GLU A 309 1.45 -22.66 35.60
C GLU A 309 0.62 -23.90 35.24
N THR A 310 0.83 -24.43 34.03
CA THR A 310 0.64 -25.86 33.83
C THR A 310 1.94 -26.55 34.27
N PRO A 311 1.94 -27.42 35.30
CA PRO A 311 3.15 -28.14 35.68
C PRO A 311 3.69 -28.89 34.46
N ALA A 312 4.99 -28.69 34.17
CA ALA A 312 5.67 -29.28 33.04
C ALA A 312 5.34 -30.78 32.93
N ALA A 313 4.66 -31.17 31.87
CA ALA A 313 4.58 -32.58 31.50
C ALA A 313 6.02 -33.09 31.29
N PRO A 314 6.35 -34.32 31.74
CA PRO A 314 7.69 -34.85 31.62
C PRO A 314 8.13 -34.84 30.15
N VAL A 315 9.22 -34.12 29.90
CA VAL A 315 9.89 -33.99 28.60
C VAL A 315 10.18 -35.38 28.05
N ARG A 316 9.48 -35.77 26.98
CA ARG A 316 9.91 -36.91 26.16
C ARG A 316 11.14 -36.48 25.36
N PRO A 317 12.19 -37.32 25.25
CA PRO A 317 13.36 -36.98 24.45
C PRO A 317 12.97 -36.77 22.98
N HIS A 318 13.28 -35.58 22.46
CA HIS A 318 13.14 -35.28 21.05
C HIS A 318 14.17 -36.08 20.23
N PRO A 319 13.80 -36.63 19.06
CA PRO A 319 14.77 -37.17 18.11
C PRO A 319 15.62 -36.04 17.50
N ASN A 320 16.90 -36.33 17.26
CA ASN A 320 17.91 -35.40 16.75
C ASN A 320 17.43 -34.61 15.50
N PRO A 321 17.82 -33.33 15.37
CA PRO A 321 17.55 -32.56 14.17
C PRO A 321 18.39 -33.06 12.97
N PRO A 322 17.88 -32.93 11.73
CA PRO A 322 18.64 -33.27 10.52
C PRO A 322 19.80 -32.29 10.27
N ASN A 323 20.86 -32.84 9.69
CA ASN A 323 22.14 -32.22 9.33
C ASN A 323 21.98 -30.96 8.42
N PRO A 324 22.70 -29.83 8.65
CA PRO A 324 22.49 -28.56 7.92
C PRO A 324 23.14 -28.46 6.54
N ASN A 325 23.77 -29.52 6.01
CA ASN A 325 24.45 -29.43 4.71
C ASN A 325 23.51 -29.77 3.54
N LEU A 326 22.73 -28.80 3.08
CA LEU A 326 22.19 -28.76 1.72
C LEU A 326 22.54 -27.41 1.07
N PRO A 327 22.86 -27.37 -0.24
CA PRO A 327 23.31 -26.15 -0.93
C PRO A 327 22.15 -25.17 -1.13
N ASN A 328 22.48 -23.87 -1.11
CA ASN A 328 21.60 -22.74 -1.41
C ASN A 328 20.69 -23.02 -2.62
N ALA A 329 19.41 -23.27 -2.35
CA ALA A 329 18.36 -23.13 -3.36
C ALA A 329 17.96 -21.65 -3.40
N GLU A 330 18.07 -21.05 -4.58
CA GLU A 330 17.53 -19.73 -4.88
C GLU A 330 16.06 -19.68 -4.46
N VAL A 331 15.74 -18.72 -3.59
CA VAL A 331 14.38 -18.51 -3.09
C VAL A 331 13.58 -17.85 -4.21
N ASP A 332 12.76 -18.67 -4.87
CA ASP A 332 11.85 -18.25 -5.92
C ASP A 332 10.80 -17.28 -5.35
N VAL A 333 10.90 -16.01 -5.76
CA VAL A 333 10.09 -14.89 -5.25
C VAL A 333 8.60 -15.09 -5.57
N GLU A 334 8.27 -15.86 -6.60
CA GLU A 334 6.88 -16.22 -6.92
C GLU A 334 6.27 -17.18 -5.89
N ALA A 335 7.04 -18.14 -5.37
CA ALA A 335 6.57 -19.10 -4.37
C ALA A 335 6.20 -18.42 -3.04
N GLN A 336 6.90 -17.34 -2.67
CA GLN A 336 6.56 -16.53 -1.49
C GLN A 336 5.23 -15.77 -1.67
N THR A 337 4.94 -15.26 -2.87
CA THR A 337 3.66 -14.56 -3.12
C THR A 337 2.45 -15.50 -3.12
N GLN A 338 2.64 -16.78 -3.43
CA GLN A 338 1.56 -17.77 -3.43
C GLN A 338 1.26 -18.26 -2.00
N ALA A 339 2.29 -18.57 -1.22
CA ALA A 339 2.15 -18.88 0.21
C ALA A 339 1.52 -17.71 0.99
N GLU A 340 1.87 -16.46 0.64
CA GLU A 340 1.26 -15.27 1.25
C GLU A 340 -0.23 -15.12 0.87
N ARG A 341 -0.61 -15.38 -0.39
CA ARG A 341 -2.03 -15.39 -0.81
C ARG A 341 -2.83 -16.49 -0.12
N ASP A 342 -2.25 -17.68 0.04
CA ASP A 342 -2.89 -18.81 0.69
C ASP A 342 -3.08 -18.56 2.19
N TYR A 343 -2.08 -17.95 2.85
CA TYR A 343 -2.21 -17.49 4.24
C TYR A 343 -3.37 -16.50 4.42
N TYR A 344 -3.51 -15.52 3.52
CA TYR A 344 -4.61 -14.55 3.61
C TYR A 344 -5.99 -15.13 3.29
N ARG A 345 -6.08 -16.11 2.37
CA ARG A 345 -7.32 -16.88 2.15
C ARG A 345 -7.72 -17.63 3.42
N GLN A 346 -6.77 -18.31 4.03
CA GLN A 346 -7.02 -19.09 5.25
C GLN A 346 -7.43 -18.21 6.44
N LEU A 347 -6.82 -17.02 6.55
CA LEU A 347 -7.20 -16.04 7.57
C LEU A 347 -8.63 -15.52 7.36
N LEU A 348 -9.02 -15.23 6.12
CA LEU A 348 -10.38 -14.79 5.78
C LEU A 348 -11.41 -15.89 6.03
N ASP A 349 -11.11 -17.12 5.61
CA ASP A 349 -12.00 -18.27 5.80
C ASP A 349 -12.22 -18.57 7.29
N ASN A 350 -11.19 -18.41 8.12
CA ASN A 350 -11.32 -18.54 9.57
C ASN A 350 -12.15 -17.42 10.19
N GLN A 351 -12.05 -16.18 9.68
CA GLN A 351 -12.90 -15.07 10.13
C GLN A 351 -14.36 -15.27 9.71
N VAL A 352 -14.62 -15.77 8.49
CA VAL A 352 -15.97 -16.08 8.03
C VAL A 352 -16.57 -17.22 8.85
N ARG A 353 -15.84 -18.32 9.09
CA ARG A 353 -16.31 -19.43 9.93
C ARG A 353 -16.59 -19.02 11.37
N ASN A 354 -15.78 -18.14 11.95
CA ASN A 354 -16.02 -17.64 13.29
C ASN A 354 -17.28 -16.76 13.34
N ASN A 355 -17.50 -15.92 12.32
CA ASN A 355 -18.72 -15.12 12.22
C ASN A 355 -19.97 -15.96 11.93
N GLU A 356 -19.85 -17.07 11.18
CA GLU A 356 -20.97 -17.99 10.93
C GLU A 356 -21.37 -18.78 12.19
N ARG A 357 -20.40 -19.10 13.06
CA ARG A 357 -20.66 -19.74 14.36
C ARG A 357 -21.36 -18.82 15.37
N GLU A 358 -21.21 -17.51 15.24
CA GLU A 358 -21.90 -16.53 16.12
C GLU A 358 -23.36 -16.26 15.68
N VAL A 359 -23.78 -16.70 14.49
CA VAL A 359 -25.11 -16.39 13.91
C VAL A 359 -26.06 -17.60 13.90
N GLN A 360 -25.61 -18.81 14.24
CA GLN A 360 -26.50 -19.94 14.45
C GLN A 360 -27.09 -19.89 15.87
N PRO A 361 -28.41 -19.72 16.04
CA PRO A 361 -29.06 -19.87 17.33
C PRO A 361 -29.10 -21.35 17.72
N ASP A 362 -28.84 -21.63 19.00
CA ASP A 362 -29.14 -22.93 19.62
C ASP A 362 -30.65 -23.26 19.55
#